data_AF-A0A651HAZ1-F1
#
_entry.id   AF-A0A651HAZ1-F1
#
_cell.length_a   1.000
_cell.length_b   1.000
_cell.length_c   1.000
_cell.angle_alpha   90.00
_cell.angle_beta   90.00
_cell.angle_gamma   90.00
#
_symmetry.space_group_name_H-M   'P 1'
#
loop_
_entity.id
_entity.type
_entity.pdbx_description
1 polymer ?
#
loop_
_entity_poly.entity_id
_entity_poly.type
_entity_poly.pdbx_seq_one_letter_code
_entity_poly.pdbx_strand_id
1 'polypeptide(L)'
;MLFAGPDYIVAAVLGVSAYAFGVVFDRVWDHLSKPVDRKIRALYFASDSDVGMVRTNVFTKCEHMRAFLDYIRTRMRIARNCTFVFPLLGLGLVAASWRSTYEVDRRAVLGLLVAFFLLGGFCFFAFRKLLESYYKQLRLAGEVSLGLDLRTGNKAGATAPADG
;
A
#
# COMPACT_ATOMS: atom_id res chain seq x y z
N MET A 1 8.36 38.55 15.11
CA MET A 1 9.63 38.48 14.36
C MET A 1 9.64 37.13 13.62
N LEU A 2 8.78 36.93 12.62
CA LEU A 2 8.99 37.23 11.19
C LEU A 2 10.34 36.73 10.66
N PHE A 3 10.38 35.43 10.34
CA PHE A 3 11.40 34.78 9.51
C PHE A 3 11.37 35.40 8.10
N ALA A 4 12.16 36.45 7.87
CA ALA A 4 12.24 37.17 6.60
C ALA A 4 13.66 37.07 6.00
N GLY A 5 14.14 35.84 5.77
CA GLY A 5 15.41 35.57 5.08
C GLY A 5 15.22 34.62 3.88
N PRO A 6 16.15 34.57 2.91
CA PRO A 6 16.04 33.71 1.71
C PRO A 6 15.75 32.23 2.01
N ASP A 7 16.01 31.79 3.24
CA ASP A 7 15.75 30.45 3.76
C ASP A 7 14.28 30.02 3.71
N TYR A 8 13.29 30.93 3.85
CA TYR A 8 11.87 30.56 3.75
C TYR A 8 11.46 30.26 2.30
N ILE A 9 12.05 30.95 1.32
CA ILE A 9 11.80 30.70 -0.10
C ILE A 9 12.41 29.35 -0.48
N VAL A 10 13.63 29.08 -0.04
CA VAL A 10 14.29 27.78 -0.25
C VAL A 10 13.48 26.67 0.42
N ALA A 11 13.03 26.84 1.66
CA ALA A 11 12.19 25.87 2.36
C ALA A 11 10.83 25.66 1.66
N ALA A 12 10.19 26.73 1.16
CA ALA A 12 8.94 26.63 0.44
C ALA A 12 9.10 25.90 -0.90
N VAL A 13 10.15 26.24 -1.67
CA VAL A 13 10.47 25.58 -2.95
C VAL A 13 10.82 24.11 -2.72
N LEU A 14 11.62 23.79 -1.71
CA LEU A 14 11.93 22.41 -1.34
C LEU A 14 10.67 21.65 -0.88
N GLY A 15 9.79 22.29 -0.11
CA GLY A 15 8.53 21.70 0.35
C GLY A 15 7.58 21.36 -0.80
N VAL A 16 7.38 22.29 -1.73
CA VAL A 16 6.54 22.06 -2.93
C VAL A 16 7.15 21.00 -3.83
N SER A 17 8.48 21.03 -4.02
CA SER A 17 9.19 20.03 -4.81
C SER A 17 9.09 18.64 -4.18
N ALA A 18 9.27 18.53 -2.86
CA ALA A 18 9.15 17.27 -2.12
C ALA A 18 7.73 16.69 -2.23
N TYR A 19 6.70 17.54 -2.16
CA TYR A 19 5.32 17.12 -2.37
C TYR A 19 5.10 16.57 -3.80
N ALA A 20 5.54 17.30 -4.81
CA ALA A 20 5.42 16.88 -6.21
C ALA A 20 6.16 15.56 -6.47
N PHE A 21 7.39 15.43 -5.95
CA PHE A 21 8.15 14.18 -5.99
C PHE A 21 7.42 13.05 -5.27
N GLY A 22 6.81 13.31 -4.11
CA GLY A 22 6.00 12.33 -3.39
C GLY A 22 4.84 11.80 -4.23
N VAL A 23 4.14 12.67 -4.95
CA VAL A 23 3.02 12.28 -5.84
C VAL A 23 3.52 11.43 -7.01
N VAL A 24 4.59 11.86 -7.69
CA VAL A 24 5.18 11.10 -8.81
C VAL A 24 5.66 9.73 -8.33
N PHE A 25 6.32 9.69 -7.18
CA PHE A 25 6.82 8.45 -6.59
C PHE A 25 5.68 7.48 -6.25
N ASP A 26 4.58 7.97 -5.67
CA ASP A 26 3.38 7.15 -5.41
C ASP A 26 2.80 6.57 -6.71
N ARG A 27 2.81 7.31 -7.82
CA ARG A 27 2.31 6.83 -9.13
C ARG A 27 3.21 5.80 -9.80
N VAL A 28 4.52 6.02 -9.78
CA VAL A 28 5.51 5.05 -10.26
C VAL A 28 5.37 3.76 -9.46
N TRP A 29 5.15 3.90 -8.16
CA TRP A 29 5.07 2.76 -7.27
C TRP A 29 3.73 2.01 -7.33
N ASP A 30 2.63 2.72 -7.57
CA ASP A 30 1.37 2.11 -8.02
C ASP A 30 1.64 1.19 -9.21
N HIS A 31 2.42 1.64 -10.20
CA HIS A 31 2.76 0.83 -11.37
C HIS A 31 3.62 -0.40 -11.05
N LEU A 32 4.65 -0.26 -10.21
CA LEU A 32 5.52 -1.37 -9.81
C LEU A 32 4.82 -2.41 -8.95
N SER A 33 3.81 -2.01 -8.17
CA SER A 33 3.03 -2.92 -7.32
C SER A 33 1.90 -3.66 -8.06
N LYS A 34 1.48 -3.19 -9.24
CA LYS A 34 0.48 -3.87 -10.10
C LYS A 34 0.71 -5.37 -10.30
N PRO A 35 1.92 -5.88 -10.64
CA PRO A 35 2.11 -7.32 -10.84
C PRO A 35 1.86 -8.13 -9.56
N VAL A 36 2.26 -7.62 -8.39
CA VAL A 36 2.01 -8.29 -7.10
C VAL A 36 0.52 -8.27 -6.78
N ASP A 37 -0.13 -7.13 -7.01
CA ASP A 37 -1.57 -6.96 -6.85
C ASP A 37 -2.36 -7.93 -7.73
N ARG A 38 -2.04 -8.00 -9.03
CA ARG A 38 -2.68 -8.93 -9.96
C ARG A 38 -2.53 -10.39 -9.52
N LYS A 39 -1.32 -10.79 -9.09
CA LYS A 39 -1.05 -12.15 -8.62
C LYS A 39 -1.89 -12.52 -7.41
N ILE A 40 -1.96 -11.64 -6.41
CA ILE A 40 -2.73 -11.90 -5.19
C ILE A 40 -4.23 -11.86 -5.49
N ARG A 41 -4.69 -10.88 -6.27
CA ARG A 41 -6.09 -10.75 -6.68
C ARG A 41 -6.62 -11.99 -7.40
N ALA A 42 -5.83 -12.56 -8.31
CA ALA A 42 -6.18 -13.78 -9.03
C ALA A 42 -6.38 -15.01 -8.12
N LEU A 43 -5.90 -14.98 -6.86
CA LEU A 43 -6.17 -16.04 -5.88
C LEU A 43 -7.59 -15.96 -5.30
N TYR A 44 -8.22 -14.79 -5.34
CA TYR A 44 -9.51 -14.54 -4.69
C TYR A 44 -10.65 -14.26 -5.68
N PHE A 45 -10.35 -13.77 -6.88
CA PHE A 45 -11.35 -13.40 -7.89
C PHE A 45 -10.96 -13.94 -9.26
N ALA A 46 -11.94 -14.44 -10.01
CA ALA A 46 -11.75 -14.96 -11.35
C ALA A 46 -11.59 -13.83 -12.40
N SER A 47 -12.29 -12.71 -12.22
CA SER A 47 -12.25 -11.56 -13.13
C SER A 47 -12.09 -10.23 -12.40
N ASP A 48 -11.48 -9.25 -13.09
CA ASP A 48 -11.41 -7.86 -12.63
C ASP A 48 -12.80 -7.22 -12.51
N SER A 49 -13.75 -7.69 -13.34
CA SER A 49 -15.15 -7.25 -13.29
C SER A 49 -15.84 -7.66 -11.98
N ASP A 50 -15.57 -8.87 -11.48
CA ASP A 50 -16.11 -9.37 -10.22
C ASP A 50 -15.64 -8.51 -9.04
N VAL A 51 -14.36 -8.14 -9.04
CA VAL A 51 -13.79 -7.25 -8.02
C VAL A 51 -14.49 -5.89 -8.01
N GLY A 52 -14.69 -5.30 -9.20
CA GLY A 52 -15.37 -4.02 -9.34
C GLY A 52 -16.82 -4.06 -8.85
N MET A 53 -17.56 -5.12 -9.23
CA MET A 53 -18.94 -5.33 -8.83
C MET A 53 -19.07 -5.55 -7.32
N VAL A 54 -18.25 -6.44 -6.74
CA VAL A 54 -18.26 -6.73 -5.30
C VAL A 54 -17.87 -5.50 -4.50
N ARG A 55 -16.82 -4.79 -4.92
CA ARG A 55 -16.41 -3.54 -4.28
C ARG A 55 -17.52 -2.51 -4.30
N THR A 56 -18.19 -2.31 -5.43
CA THR A 56 -19.28 -1.34 -5.52
C THR A 56 -20.42 -1.73 -4.58
N ASN A 57 -20.86 -2.99 -4.62
CA ASN A 57 -21.92 -3.48 -3.73
C ASN A 57 -21.59 -3.31 -2.24
N VAL A 58 -20.40 -3.74 -1.82
CA VAL A 58 -19.95 -3.64 -0.43
C VAL A 58 -19.87 -2.17 0.02
N PHE A 59 -19.37 -1.28 -0.83
CA PHE A 59 -19.27 0.15 -0.52
C PHE A 59 -20.63 0.85 -0.44
N THR A 60 -21.63 0.39 -1.20
CA THR A 60 -22.99 0.94 -1.20
C THR A 60 -23.88 0.36 -0.11
N LYS A 61 -23.69 -0.91 0.28
CA LYS A 61 -24.64 -1.64 1.15
C LYS A 61 -24.16 -1.81 2.59
N CYS A 62 -22.85 -1.74 2.86
CA CYS A 62 -22.30 -1.99 4.21
C CYS A 62 -21.35 -0.87 4.65
N GLU A 63 -21.85 0.09 5.42
CA GLU A 63 -21.05 1.21 5.92
C GLU A 63 -19.89 0.77 6.83
N HIS A 64 -20.13 -0.17 7.75
CA HIS A 64 -19.07 -0.74 8.59
C HIS A 64 -17.94 -1.39 7.79
N MET A 65 -18.30 -2.12 6.72
CA MET A 65 -17.31 -2.78 5.87
C MET A 65 -16.53 -1.77 5.03
N ARG A 66 -17.21 -0.71 4.56
CA ARG A 66 -16.55 0.41 3.87
C ARG A 66 -15.47 1.05 4.74
N ALA A 67 -15.79 1.42 5.98
CA ALA A 67 -14.83 2.05 6.89
C ALA A 67 -13.62 1.14 7.14
N PHE A 68 -13.86 -0.16 7.34
CA PHE A 68 -12.80 -1.15 7.51
C PHE A 68 -11.91 -1.32 6.27
N LEU A 69 -12.50 -1.37 5.07
CA LEU A 69 -11.74 -1.49 3.83
C LEU A 69 -10.93 -0.23 3.51
N ASP A 70 -11.45 0.96 3.80
CA ASP A 70 -10.72 2.22 3.66
C ASP A 70 -9.56 2.33 4.67
N TYR A 71 -9.76 1.80 5.87
CA TYR A 71 -8.69 1.67 6.86
C TYR A 71 -7.56 0.76 6.37
N ILE A 72 -7.88 -0.43 5.85
CA ILE A 72 -6.88 -1.34 5.30
C ILE A 72 -6.16 -0.71 4.11
N ARG A 73 -6.87 -0.02 3.20
CA ARG A 73 -6.23 0.69 2.07
C ARG A 73 -5.23 1.73 2.52
N THR A 74 -5.56 2.49 3.54
CA THR A 74 -4.65 3.51 4.09
C THR A 74 -3.37 2.86 4.61
N ARG A 75 -3.50 1.78 5.40
CA ARG A 75 -2.34 1.00 5.90
C ARG A 75 -1.54 0.36 4.77
N MET A 76 -2.20 -0.16 3.73
CA MET A 76 -1.53 -0.71 2.56
C MET A 76 -0.69 0.35 1.86
N ARG A 77 -1.22 1.56 1.62
CA ARG A 77 -0.47 2.66 1.01
C ARG A 77 0.76 3.04 1.84
N ILE A 78 0.61 3.15 3.16
CA ILE A 78 1.72 3.46 4.06
C ILE A 78 2.78 2.37 4.01
N ALA A 79 2.41 1.10 4.24
CA ALA A 79 3.35 -0.03 4.23
C ALA A 79 4.08 -0.12 2.90
N ARG A 80 3.34 0.08 1.80
CA ARG A 80 3.85 0.08 0.45
C ARG A 80 4.88 1.21 0.21
N ASN A 81 4.62 2.42 0.70
CA ASN A 81 5.56 3.55 0.56
C ASN A 81 6.81 3.34 1.43
N CYS A 82 6.64 2.83 2.65
CA CYS A 82 7.73 2.52 3.55
C CYS A 82 8.72 1.50 2.98
N THR A 83 8.25 0.55 2.15
CA THR A 83 9.12 -0.43 1.48
C THR A 83 10.28 0.23 0.70
N PHE A 84 10.06 1.41 0.15
CA PHE A 84 11.04 2.09 -0.71
C PHE A 84 11.69 3.27 -0.02
N VAL A 85 10.93 4.01 0.80
CA VAL A 85 11.47 5.15 1.54
C VAL A 85 12.63 4.71 2.44
N PHE A 86 12.54 3.54 3.11
CA PHE A 86 13.63 3.09 3.98
C PHE A 86 14.93 2.79 3.21
N PRO A 87 14.95 1.95 2.16
CA PRO A 87 16.14 1.79 1.32
C PRO A 87 16.66 3.09 0.74
N LEU A 88 15.78 4.00 0.30
CA LEU A 88 16.17 5.28 -0.28
C LEU A 88 16.85 6.19 0.75
N LEU A 89 16.33 6.22 1.98
CA LEU A 89 16.95 6.93 3.10
C LEU A 89 18.32 6.32 3.46
N GLY A 90 18.44 4.99 3.44
CA GLY A 90 19.71 4.30 3.62
C GLY A 90 20.74 4.70 2.57
N LEU A 91 20.35 4.69 1.29
CA LEU A 91 21.22 5.14 0.19
C LEU A 91 21.58 6.62 0.29
N GLY A 92 20.62 7.47 0.65
CA GLY A 92 20.84 8.88 0.90
C GLY A 92 21.85 9.12 2.03
N LEU A 93 21.78 8.33 3.10
CA LEU A 93 22.74 8.40 4.19
C LEU A 93 24.15 7.99 3.75
N VAL A 94 24.28 6.91 2.95
CA VAL A 94 25.57 6.51 2.39
C VAL A 94 26.15 7.62 1.51
N ALA A 95 25.34 8.19 0.61
CA ALA A 95 25.77 9.29 -0.25
C ALA A 95 26.18 10.54 0.55
N ALA A 96 25.43 10.87 1.61
CA ALA A 96 25.78 11.97 2.52
C ALA A 96 27.09 11.68 3.28
N SER A 97 27.30 10.45 3.73
CA SER A 97 28.52 10.04 4.43
C SER A 97 29.75 10.11 3.53
N TRP A 98 29.63 9.80 2.24
CA TRP A 98 30.71 9.93 1.26
C TRP A 98 31.12 11.37 1.00
N ARG A 99 30.19 12.33 1.14
CA ARG A 99 30.47 13.75 0.95
C ARG A 99 30.94 14.43 2.25
N SER A 100 30.82 13.76 3.38
CA SER A 100 31.19 14.32 4.68
C SER A 100 32.70 14.35 4.86
N THR A 101 33.21 15.49 5.32
CA THR A 101 34.62 15.70 5.67
C THR A 101 35.00 15.08 7.03
N TYR A 102 34.01 14.68 7.83
CA TYR A 102 34.22 14.08 9.14
C TYR A 102 34.55 12.59 9.04
N GLU A 103 35.32 12.07 10.00
CA GLU A 103 35.60 10.64 10.15
C GLU A 103 34.33 9.89 10.56
N VAL A 104 33.50 9.56 9.58
CA VAL A 104 32.32 8.71 9.77
C VAL A 104 32.77 7.25 9.75
N ASP A 105 32.44 6.51 10.80
CA ASP A 105 32.68 5.06 10.83
C ASP A 105 31.86 4.37 9.73
N ARG A 106 32.57 3.91 8.68
CA ARG A 106 31.98 3.25 7.52
C ARG A 106 31.24 1.97 7.91
N ARG A 107 31.66 1.29 8.98
CA ARG A 107 30.99 0.06 9.45
C ARG A 107 29.62 0.38 10.03
N ALA A 108 29.50 1.48 10.78
CA ALA A 108 28.23 1.94 11.31
C ALA A 108 27.26 2.35 10.19
N VAL A 109 27.74 3.06 9.16
CA VAL A 109 26.91 3.46 8.01
C VAL A 109 26.43 2.23 7.22
N LEU A 110 27.30 1.24 6.97
CA LEU A 110 26.91 -0.01 6.33
C LEU A 110 25.90 -0.80 7.16
N GLY A 111 26.09 -0.87 8.49
CA GLY A 111 25.12 -1.50 9.39
C GLY A 111 23.76 -0.83 9.31
N LEU A 112 23.72 0.50 9.26
CA LEU A 112 22.49 1.26 9.15
C LEU A 112 21.81 1.12 7.77
N LEU A 113 22.60 1.03 6.70
CA LEU A 113 22.11 0.71 5.35
C LEU A 113 21.40 -0.64 5.35
N VAL A 114 22.05 -1.68 5.89
CA VAL A 114 21.46 -3.02 6.00
C VAL A 114 20.17 -2.97 6.82
N ALA A 115 20.16 -2.27 7.95
CA ALA A 115 18.97 -2.10 8.76
C ALA A 115 17.81 -1.45 7.99
N PHE A 116 18.06 -0.40 7.21
CA PHE A 116 17.05 0.25 6.37
C PHE A 116 16.52 -0.66 5.25
N PHE A 117 17.40 -1.45 4.62
CA PHE A 117 16.97 -2.44 3.62
C PHE A 117 16.11 -3.55 4.24
N LEU A 118 16.48 -4.04 5.42
CA LEU A 118 15.67 -4.99 6.17
C LEU A 118 14.31 -4.41 6.51
N LEU A 119 14.26 -3.16 6.99
CA LEU A 119 13.01 -2.45 7.28
C LEU A 119 12.11 -2.33 6.05
N GLY A 120 12.70 -1.98 4.90
CA GLY A 120 12.00 -1.96 3.61
C GLY A 120 11.41 -3.34 3.26
N GLY A 121 12.20 -4.41 3.44
CA GLY A 121 11.76 -5.79 3.26
C GLY A 121 10.61 -6.20 4.18
N PHE A 122 10.67 -5.84 5.47
CA PHE A 122 9.57 -6.07 6.42
C PHE A 122 8.30 -5.32 6.02
N CYS A 123 8.43 -4.07 5.56
CA CYS A 123 7.30 -3.32 5.05
C CYS A 123 6.69 -3.96 3.79
N PHE A 124 7.50 -4.53 2.90
CA PHE A 124 7.01 -5.26 1.73
C PHE A 124 6.22 -6.52 2.14
N PHE A 125 6.75 -7.27 3.11
CA PHE A 125 6.05 -8.43 3.66
C PHE A 125 4.71 -8.03 4.29
N ALA A 126 4.70 -6.95 5.09
CA ALA A 126 3.49 -6.41 5.68
C ALA A 126 2.48 -5.96 4.61
N PHE A 127 2.94 -5.30 3.55
CA PHE A 127 2.11 -4.90 2.41
C PHE A 127 1.42 -6.12 1.77
N ARG A 128 2.18 -7.19 1.47
CA ARG A 128 1.61 -8.42 0.90
C ARG A 128 0.54 -9.03 1.80
N LYS A 129 0.81 -9.15 3.09
CA LYS A 129 -0.14 -9.71 4.07
C LYS A 129 -1.40 -8.86 4.21
N LEU A 130 -1.28 -7.53 4.17
CA LEU A 130 -2.42 -6.62 4.17
C LEU A 130 -3.24 -6.74 2.87
N LEU A 131 -2.58 -6.94 1.73
CA LEU A 131 -3.24 -7.09 0.44
C LEU A 131 -4.05 -8.39 0.37
N GLU A 132 -3.47 -9.50 0.84
CA GLU A 132 -4.18 -10.78 1.00
C GLU A 132 -5.39 -10.64 1.93
N SER A 133 -5.20 -9.98 3.08
CA SER A 133 -6.28 -9.74 4.04
C SER A 133 -7.39 -8.87 3.43
N TYR A 134 -7.04 -7.85 2.65
CA TYR A 134 -7.99 -6.99 1.95
C TYR A 134 -8.86 -7.79 0.97
N TYR A 135 -8.23 -8.57 0.09
CA TYR A 135 -8.98 -9.35 -0.91
C TYR A 135 -9.80 -10.48 -0.28
N LYS A 136 -9.28 -11.13 0.75
CA LYS A 136 -10.02 -12.14 1.52
C LYS A 136 -11.30 -11.54 2.13
N GLN A 137 -11.17 -10.40 2.79
CA GLN A 137 -12.32 -9.73 3.44
C GLN A 137 -13.30 -9.17 2.42
N LEU A 138 -12.81 -8.61 1.31
CA LEU A 138 -13.64 -8.13 0.22
C LEU A 138 -14.46 -9.27 -0.40
N ARG A 139 -13.84 -10.44 -0.58
CA ARG A 139 -14.51 -11.63 -1.08
C ARG A 139 -15.59 -12.11 -0.12
N LEU A 140 -15.27 -12.29 1.16
CA LEU A 140 -16.24 -12.72 2.18
C LEU A 140 -17.44 -11.76 2.25
N ALA A 141 -17.18 -10.46 2.23
CA ALA A 141 -18.24 -9.45 2.18
C ALA A 141 -19.08 -9.54 0.89
N GLY A 142 -18.45 -9.87 -0.24
CA GLY A 142 -19.11 -10.13 -1.51
C GLY A 142 -20.02 -11.37 -1.48
N GLU A 143 -19.52 -12.48 -0.94
CA GLU A 143 -20.29 -13.73 -0.81
C GLU A 143 -21.52 -13.54 0.07
N VAL A 144 -21.38 -12.83 1.21
CA VAL A 144 -22.50 -12.52 2.10
C VAL A 144 -23.50 -11.55 1.47
N SER A 145 -23.04 -10.57 0.70
CA SER A 145 -23.92 -9.54 0.11
C SER A 145 -24.59 -9.94 -1.20
N LEU A 146 -24.03 -10.91 -1.93
CA LEU A 146 -24.52 -11.36 -3.24
C LEU A 146 -25.08 -12.79 -3.21
N GLY A 147 -24.76 -13.62 -2.21
CA GLY A 147 -25.12 -15.04 -2.19
C GLY A 147 -24.49 -15.84 -3.34
N LEU A 148 -23.32 -15.41 -3.82
CA LEU A 148 -22.61 -16.00 -4.97
C LEU A 148 -21.26 -16.53 -4.51
N ASP A 149 -20.86 -17.73 -4.96
CA ASP A 149 -19.48 -18.19 -4.78
C ASP A 149 -18.60 -17.54 -5.87
N LEU A 150 -17.91 -16.47 -5.48
CA LEU A 150 -17.10 -15.63 -6.36
C LEU A 150 -15.85 -16.34 -6.90
N ARG A 151 -15.54 -17.57 -6.44
CA ARG A 151 -14.44 -18.39 -6.98
C ARG A 151 -14.86 -19.25 -8.16
N THR A 152 -16.12 -19.68 -8.20
CA THR A 152 -16.66 -20.56 -9.26
C THR A 152 -17.55 -19.81 -10.25
N GLY A 153 -17.90 -18.55 -9.95
CA GLY A 153 -18.88 -17.79 -10.74
C GLY A 153 -20.30 -18.38 -10.63
N ASN A 154 -20.50 -19.33 -9.71
CA ASN A 154 -21.74 -20.07 -9.60
C ASN A 154 -22.58 -19.52 -8.43
N LYS A 155 -23.90 -19.41 -8.63
CA LYS A 155 -24.80 -18.97 -7.56
C LYS A 155 -24.87 -20.06 -6.49
N ALA A 156 -24.19 -19.86 -5.37
CA ALA A 156 -24.31 -20.75 -4.23
C ALA A 156 -25.63 -20.46 -3.51
N GLY A 157 -26.69 -21.17 -3.89
CA GLY A 157 -27.90 -21.27 -3.08
C GLY A 157 -29.11 -20.51 -3.61
N ALA A 158 -29.76 -21.08 -4.63
CA ALA A 158 -31.21 -21.02 -4.74
C ALA A 158 -31.77 -22.38 -4.30
N THR A 159 -31.58 -22.73 -3.03
CA THR A 159 -32.44 -23.72 -2.36
C THR A 159 -33.35 -22.93 -1.43
N ALA A 160 -34.53 -22.64 -1.96
CA ALA A 160 -35.67 -22.08 -1.23
C ALA A 160 -36.01 -22.97 -0.02
N PRO A 161 -36.66 -22.42 1.02
CA PRO A 161 -37.15 -23.21 2.14
C PRO A 161 -38.22 -24.18 1.63
N ALA A 162 -38.02 -25.47 1.86
CA ALA A 162 -39.07 -26.46 1.74
C ALA A 162 -39.85 -26.44 3.06
N ASP A 163 -40.85 -25.57 3.14
CA ASP A 163 -41.99 -25.77 4.02
C ASP A 163 -42.94 -26.76 3.35
N GLY A 164 -43.25 -27.85 4.06
CA GLY A 164 -44.16 -28.93 3.64
C GLY A 164 -44.09 -30.11 4.60
#